data_AF-A0A0R0BI69-F1
#
_entry.id   AF-A0A0R0BI69-F1
#
_cell.length_a   1.000
_cell.length_b   1.000
_cell.length_c   1.000
_cell.angle_alpha   90.00
_cell.angle_beta   90.00
_cell.angle_gamma   90.00
#
_symmetry.space_group_name_H-M   'P 1'
#
loop_
_entity.id
_entity.type
_entity.pdbx_description
1 polymer ?
#
loop_
_entity_poly.entity_id
_entity_poly.type
_entity_poly.pdbx_seq_one_letter_code
_entity_poly.pdbx_strand_id
1 'polypeptide(L)'
;MKNGVLGGSLLLVAALATPFASSAQSGSFKSQAKATAKELRRLGEPMDRCNLATTTNDAAVVTSVSGGNVLQPGDRLLTLNGQDVAGKSNDALGAVLRGIGPDLTIPVVVERAGTRMELSLPCGNARSRMEAVLSGLDAAASGNYQACVDTLSARKDLGGRMAVLAAQCGEAAKSIGPSRQAELIYEALKQRIAEAQWEPDARSNMIDVMRRQRVQIEKYLGEDRYAALVAATERWPGAEALYKRTEIDQGQFRRIAQDAVRGRLLDPESARIDMPYGFLRGSWRPLLQKAVDGYWTCGTVNARNRMGGYVGTNAFVVVLGEDGQVKYLELGNSRELDLVGTACAKAVASLPPAPAETGTPAGGAGSGSTGSLADELKQLAELKASGALTDAEFETAKQRVLSSGKTP
;
A
#
# COMPACT_ATOMS: atom_id res chain seq x y z
N MET A 1 10.40 38.02 13.10
CA MET A 1 10.32 36.74 13.83
C MET A 1 9.56 35.75 12.97
N LYS A 2 10.26 34.77 12.36
CA LYS A 2 9.66 33.74 11.50
C LYS A 2 9.24 32.56 12.40
N ASN A 3 7.96 32.47 12.74
CA ASN A 3 7.40 31.33 13.46
C ASN A 3 7.27 30.14 12.49
N GLY A 4 8.34 29.36 12.37
CA GLY A 4 8.31 28.05 11.72
C GLY A 4 7.64 27.03 12.64
N VAL A 5 6.31 27.02 12.66
CA VAL A 5 5.54 25.91 13.25
C VAL A 5 5.61 24.76 12.25
N LEU A 6 6.67 23.94 12.34
CA LEU A 6 6.74 22.65 11.65
C LEU A 6 5.59 21.78 12.17
N GLY A 7 4.67 21.45 11.26
CA GLY A 7 3.41 20.77 11.52
C GLY A 7 3.59 19.38 12.15
N GLY A 8 3.03 19.21 13.34
CA GLY A 8 3.03 17.94 14.09
C GLY A 8 2.17 16.85 13.44
N SER A 9 1.14 17.20 12.65
CA SER A 9 0.31 16.21 11.93
C SER A 9 1.04 15.38 10.89
N LEU A 10 2.18 15.85 10.35
CA LEU A 10 2.98 15.06 9.42
C LEU A 10 3.45 13.75 10.06
N LEU A 11 3.65 13.70 11.38
CA LEU A 11 4.14 12.49 12.05
C LEU A 11 3.06 11.42 12.23
N LEU A 12 1.81 11.79 12.54
CA LEU A 12 0.72 10.80 12.67
C LEU A 12 0.30 10.26 11.29
N VAL A 13 0.23 11.14 10.29
CA VAL A 13 -0.11 10.76 8.91
C VAL A 13 1.03 9.96 8.28
N ALA A 14 2.30 10.35 8.46
CA ALA A 14 3.43 9.60 7.90
C ALA A 14 3.66 8.25 8.62
N ALA A 15 3.48 8.17 9.93
CA ALA A 15 3.62 6.90 10.67
C ALA A 15 2.53 5.89 10.27
N LEU A 16 1.30 6.34 10.02
CA LEU A 16 0.19 5.46 9.58
C LEU A 16 0.14 5.27 8.06
N ALA A 17 0.84 6.10 7.28
CA ALA A 17 1.07 5.86 5.86
C ALA A 17 2.11 4.77 5.62
N THR A 18 2.84 4.33 6.65
CA THR A 18 3.74 3.17 6.51
C THR A 18 2.90 1.92 6.24
N PRO A 19 3.08 1.26 5.09
CA PRO A 19 2.29 0.09 4.72
C PRO A 19 2.54 -1.05 5.72
N PHE A 20 1.51 -1.86 5.98
CA PHE A 20 1.50 -3.10 6.80
C PHE A 20 2.52 -4.20 6.38
N ALA A 21 3.50 -3.91 5.54
CA ALA A 21 4.33 -4.93 4.88
C ALA A 21 5.78 -4.96 5.37
N SER A 22 6.20 -4.00 6.20
CA SER A 22 7.57 -3.93 6.70
C SER A 22 7.71 -4.41 8.15
N SER A 23 7.34 -5.68 8.41
CA SER A 23 7.64 -6.44 9.65
C SER A 23 9.09 -6.34 10.14
N ALA A 24 10.03 -5.99 9.25
CA ALA A 24 11.46 -5.89 9.54
C ALA A 24 11.87 -4.66 10.36
N GLN A 25 10.95 -3.73 10.68
CA GLN A 25 11.28 -2.53 11.46
C GLN A 25 10.48 -2.40 12.77
N SER A 26 10.34 -3.48 13.55
CA SER A 26 9.75 -3.38 14.90
C SER A 26 10.42 -2.30 15.78
N GLY A 27 11.72 -2.02 15.56
CA GLY A 27 12.43 -0.91 16.19
C GLY A 27 11.97 0.49 15.74
N SER A 28 11.56 0.65 14.47
CA SER A 28 10.98 1.93 14.00
C SER A 28 9.57 2.11 14.55
N PHE A 29 8.76 1.05 14.62
CA PHE A 29 7.40 1.14 15.15
C PHE A 29 7.37 1.56 16.64
N LYS A 30 8.17 0.91 17.49
CA LYS A 30 8.27 1.28 18.92
C LYS A 30 8.67 2.74 19.12
N SER A 31 9.64 3.23 18.34
CA SER A 31 10.12 4.62 18.44
C SER A 31 9.10 5.62 17.88
N GLN A 32 8.40 5.29 16.80
CA GLN A 32 7.29 6.09 16.26
C GLN A 32 6.12 6.19 17.25
N ALA A 33 5.72 5.07 17.87
CA ALA A 33 4.68 5.06 18.90
C ALA A 33 5.06 5.95 20.09
N LYS A 34 6.31 5.84 20.57
CA LYS A 34 6.84 6.68 21.65
C LYS A 34 6.86 8.16 21.29
N ALA A 35 7.29 8.51 20.08
CA ALA A 35 7.33 9.90 19.61
C ALA A 35 5.91 10.48 19.50
N THR A 36 4.98 9.70 18.97
CA THR A 36 3.56 10.07 18.84
C THR A 36 2.92 10.29 20.20
N ALA A 37 3.09 9.36 21.14
CA ALA A 37 2.54 9.48 22.49
C ALA A 37 3.11 10.69 23.25
N LYS A 38 4.39 11.00 23.05
CA LYS A 38 5.03 12.21 23.61
C LYS A 38 4.43 13.49 23.02
N GLU A 39 4.19 13.51 21.70
CA GLU A 39 3.61 14.67 21.02
C GLU A 39 2.16 14.94 21.47
N LEU A 40 1.33 13.91 21.56
CA LEU A 40 -0.04 14.05 22.06
C LEU A 40 -0.07 14.64 23.49
N ARG A 41 0.81 14.15 24.37
CA ARG A 41 0.95 14.73 25.72
C ARG A 41 1.44 16.17 25.71
N ARG A 42 2.36 16.52 24.80
CA ARG A 42 2.84 17.91 24.61
C ARG A 42 1.70 18.84 24.20
N LEU A 43 0.72 18.33 23.44
CA LEU A 43 -0.49 19.05 23.05
C LEU A 43 -1.57 19.11 24.17
N GLY A 44 -1.30 18.50 25.33
CA GLY A 44 -2.21 18.49 26.48
C GLY A 44 -3.16 17.30 26.54
N GLU A 45 -3.01 16.30 25.69
CA GLU A 45 -3.88 15.11 25.71
C GLU A 45 -3.51 14.12 26.82
N PRO A 46 -4.49 13.40 27.39
CA PRO A 46 -5.92 13.50 27.10
C PRO A 46 -6.58 14.65 27.87
N MET A 47 -7.45 15.41 27.20
CA MET A 47 -8.18 16.51 27.85
C MET A 47 -9.70 16.49 27.60
N ASP A 48 -10.45 17.14 28.50
CA ASP A 48 -11.88 17.37 28.33
C ASP A 48 -12.10 18.44 27.26
N ARG A 49 -12.52 18.03 26.08
CA ARG A 49 -12.83 18.91 24.96
C ARG A 49 -13.93 18.34 24.09
N CYS A 50 -14.54 19.21 23.29
CA CYS A 50 -15.53 18.82 22.31
C CYS A 50 -14.96 17.77 21.33
N ASN A 51 -15.73 16.71 21.16
CA ASN A 51 -15.54 15.70 20.13
C ASN A 51 -16.79 15.63 19.28
N LEU A 52 -16.63 15.84 17.98
CA LEU A 52 -17.72 15.72 17.02
C LEU A 52 -18.07 14.26 16.68
N ALA A 53 -17.40 13.28 17.26
CA ALA A 53 -17.58 11.87 16.93
C ALA A 53 -17.43 11.59 15.41
N THR A 54 -16.55 12.33 14.74
CA THR A 54 -16.26 12.18 13.32
C THR A 54 -14.77 12.11 13.06
N THR A 55 -14.37 11.46 11.97
CA THR A 55 -13.03 11.59 11.40
C THR A 55 -13.12 12.49 10.17
N THR A 56 -12.13 13.35 9.99
CA THR A 56 -12.03 14.25 8.83
C THR A 56 -10.69 14.08 8.12
N ASN A 57 -10.66 14.44 6.84
CA ASN A 57 -9.43 14.53 6.06
C ASN A 57 -8.85 15.96 6.12
N ASP A 58 -7.72 16.20 5.45
CA ASP A 58 -7.06 17.52 5.47
C ASP A 58 -7.77 18.60 4.64
N ALA A 59 -8.91 18.26 4.00
CA ALA A 59 -9.81 19.19 3.35
C ALA A 59 -11.07 19.49 4.18
N ALA A 60 -11.06 19.13 5.47
CA ALA A 60 -12.17 19.22 6.41
C ALA A 60 -13.44 18.48 5.93
N VAL A 61 -13.28 17.41 5.14
CA VAL A 61 -14.38 16.53 4.74
C VAL A 61 -14.51 15.39 5.74
N VAL A 62 -15.73 15.15 6.23
CA VAL A 62 -16.06 14.04 7.11
C VAL A 62 -15.88 12.73 6.35
N THR A 63 -14.98 11.87 6.82
CA THR A 63 -14.69 10.57 6.20
C THR A 63 -15.36 9.41 6.90
N SER A 64 -15.65 9.54 8.20
CA SER A 64 -16.42 8.58 8.98
C SER A 64 -17.09 9.25 10.17
N VAL A 65 -18.17 8.64 10.66
CA VAL A 65 -18.95 9.12 11.81
C VAL A 65 -19.16 7.97 12.80
N SER A 66 -19.17 8.29 14.08
CA SER A 66 -19.50 7.36 15.17
C SER A 66 -20.64 7.93 16.03
N GLY A 67 -21.46 7.04 16.59
CA GLY A 67 -22.45 7.42 17.62
C GLY A 67 -23.69 8.18 17.15
N GLY A 68 -24.30 7.85 16.00
CA GLY A 68 -25.61 8.40 15.62
C GLY A 68 -25.61 9.92 15.34
N ASN A 69 -24.48 10.46 14.88
CA ASN A 69 -24.30 11.88 14.63
C ASN A 69 -25.19 12.40 13.47
N VAL A 70 -25.51 13.69 13.50
CA VAL A 70 -26.21 14.42 12.42
C VAL A 70 -25.30 14.63 11.20
N LEU A 71 -23.98 14.66 11.42
CA LEU A 71 -22.99 14.67 10.35
C LEU A 71 -23.01 13.36 9.56
N GLN A 72 -22.68 13.44 8.28
CA GLN A 72 -22.61 12.32 7.36
C GLN A 72 -21.25 12.27 6.67
N PRO A 73 -20.71 11.09 6.34
CA PRO A 73 -19.56 10.98 5.45
C PRO A 73 -19.80 11.73 4.14
N GLY A 74 -18.85 12.56 3.74
CA GLY A 74 -18.95 13.48 2.59
C GLY A 74 -19.31 14.91 2.95
N ASP A 75 -19.78 15.19 4.18
CA ASP A 75 -20.00 16.57 4.63
C ASP A 75 -18.66 17.33 4.65
N ARG A 76 -18.63 18.50 4.00
CA ARG A 76 -17.49 19.42 4.10
C ARG A 76 -17.78 20.42 5.20
N LEU A 77 -16.95 20.45 6.25
CA LEU A 77 -17.07 21.42 7.31
C LEU A 77 -16.64 22.80 6.79
N LEU A 78 -17.54 23.77 6.87
CA LEU A 78 -17.27 25.17 6.50
C LEU A 78 -16.96 25.99 7.75
N THR A 79 -17.80 25.88 8.79
CA THR A 79 -17.56 26.59 10.05
C THR A 79 -17.85 25.72 11.26
N LEU A 80 -17.05 25.87 12.32
CA LEU A 80 -17.27 25.26 13.63
C LEU A 80 -17.36 26.35 14.69
N ASN A 81 -18.51 26.45 15.37
CA ASN A 81 -18.74 27.46 16.41
C ASN A 81 -18.39 28.90 15.94
N GLY A 82 -18.81 29.23 14.72
CA GLY A 82 -18.53 30.53 14.08
C GLY A 82 -17.12 30.70 13.50
N GLN A 83 -16.20 29.76 13.70
CA GLN A 83 -14.85 29.83 13.13
C GLN A 83 -14.80 29.14 11.77
N ASP A 84 -14.20 29.80 10.77
CA ASP A 84 -14.00 29.22 9.43
C ASP A 84 -12.96 28.09 9.46
N VAL A 85 -13.39 26.92 9.01
CA VAL A 85 -12.57 25.70 8.94
C VAL A 85 -12.51 25.10 7.54
N ALA A 86 -13.05 25.78 6.53
CA ALA A 86 -13.06 25.28 5.16
C ALA A 86 -11.62 25.05 4.66
N GLY A 87 -11.34 23.83 4.19
CA GLY A 87 -10.02 23.45 3.68
C GLY A 87 -8.88 23.47 4.71
N LYS A 88 -9.20 23.56 6.00
CA LYS A 88 -8.21 23.49 7.08
C LYS A 88 -7.82 22.04 7.36
N SER A 89 -6.58 21.85 7.81
CA SER A 89 -6.06 20.55 8.23
C SER A 89 -6.72 20.04 9.51
N ASN A 90 -6.56 18.75 9.78
CA ASN A 90 -6.98 18.11 11.02
C ASN A 90 -6.44 18.78 12.29
N ASP A 91 -5.20 19.30 12.26
CA ASP A 91 -4.59 20.03 13.39
C ASP A 91 -5.35 21.32 13.72
N ALA A 92 -5.73 22.07 12.68
CA ALA A 92 -6.47 23.31 12.83
C ALA A 92 -7.88 23.04 13.38
N LEU A 93 -8.57 22.03 12.86
CA LEU A 93 -9.85 21.56 13.41
C LEU A 93 -9.70 21.16 14.89
N GLY A 94 -8.66 20.39 15.22
CA GLY A 94 -8.36 20.01 16.59
C GLY A 94 -8.04 21.19 17.51
N ALA A 95 -7.47 22.28 16.99
CA ALA A 95 -7.25 23.51 17.75
C ALA A 95 -8.57 24.24 18.06
N VAL A 96 -9.49 24.33 17.10
CA VAL A 96 -10.83 24.90 17.33
C VAL A 96 -11.57 24.09 18.41
N LEU A 97 -11.61 22.77 18.26
CA LEU A 97 -12.33 21.89 19.19
C LEU A 97 -11.75 21.88 20.61
N ARG A 98 -10.44 22.14 20.78
CA ARG A 98 -9.80 22.31 22.09
C ARG A 98 -10.30 23.52 22.89
N GLY A 99 -10.80 24.55 22.20
CA GLY A 99 -11.38 25.73 22.84
C GLY A 99 -12.85 25.54 23.27
N ILE A 100 -13.45 24.38 22.99
CA ILE A 100 -14.87 24.11 23.21
C ILE A 100 -15.00 23.01 24.27
N GLY A 101 -15.77 23.28 25.32
CA GLY A 101 -16.05 22.30 26.38
C GLY A 101 -16.80 21.07 25.86
N PRO A 102 -16.70 19.91 26.55
CA PRO A 102 -17.55 18.77 26.27
C PRO A 102 -19.03 19.09 26.57
N ASP A 103 -19.94 18.29 26.05
CA ASP A 103 -21.40 18.33 26.32
C ASP A 103 -22.12 19.61 25.87
N LEU A 104 -21.40 20.55 25.25
CA LEU A 104 -22.00 21.73 24.61
C LEU A 104 -22.64 21.36 23.28
N THR A 105 -23.71 22.05 22.91
CA THR A 105 -24.22 22.02 21.53
C THR A 105 -23.62 23.19 20.77
N ILE A 106 -22.92 22.92 19.68
CA ILE A 106 -22.28 23.96 18.86
C ILE A 106 -22.95 24.12 17.50
N PRO A 107 -23.04 25.35 16.97
CA PRO A 107 -23.46 25.57 15.60
C PRO A 107 -22.33 25.15 14.65
N VAL A 108 -22.69 24.36 13.64
CA VAL A 108 -21.79 23.90 12.59
C VAL A 108 -22.43 24.18 11.25
N VAL A 109 -21.66 24.73 10.32
CA VAL A 109 -22.10 24.89 8.94
C VAL A 109 -21.32 23.91 8.09
N VAL A 110 -22.06 23.11 7.33
CA VAL A 110 -21.50 22.13 6.38
C VAL A 110 -21.97 22.42 4.97
N GLU A 111 -21.21 21.96 4.00
CA GLU A 111 -21.67 21.75 2.63
C GLU A 111 -21.92 20.25 2.42
N ARG A 112 -23.16 19.91 2.07
CA ARG A 112 -23.59 18.55 1.74
C ARG A 112 -24.14 18.54 0.33
N ALA A 113 -23.51 17.80 -0.57
CA ALA A 113 -23.88 17.74 -1.98
C ALA A 113 -24.04 19.13 -2.63
N GLY A 114 -23.13 20.06 -2.32
CA GLY A 114 -23.15 21.44 -2.83
C GLY A 114 -24.18 22.37 -2.16
N THR A 115 -24.95 21.88 -1.18
CA THR A 115 -25.90 22.70 -0.41
C THR A 115 -25.32 23.06 0.94
N ARG A 116 -25.33 24.35 1.28
CA ARG A 116 -24.95 24.84 2.61
C ARG A 116 -26.05 24.54 3.62
N MET A 117 -25.70 23.88 4.72
CA MET A 117 -26.62 23.49 5.80
C MET A 117 -26.09 23.98 7.14
N GLU A 118 -26.98 24.50 7.97
CA GLU A 118 -26.68 24.85 9.37
C GLU A 118 -27.19 23.73 10.27
N LEU A 119 -26.31 23.21 11.13
CA LEU A 119 -26.56 22.10 12.02
C LEU A 119 -26.22 22.50 13.46
N SER A 120 -26.93 21.93 14.42
CA SER A 120 -26.59 22.00 15.84
C SER A 120 -26.09 20.65 16.29
N LEU A 121 -24.81 20.56 16.67
CA LEU A 121 -24.16 19.30 17.01
C LEU A 121 -23.86 19.22 18.52
N PRO A 122 -24.33 18.18 19.23
CA PRO A 122 -23.87 17.92 20.59
C PRO A 122 -22.42 17.43 20.56
N CYS A 123 -21.57 18.08 21.35
CA CYS A 123 -20.19 17.67 21.57
C CYS A 123 -20.15 16.51 22.56
N GLY A 124 -19.56 15.39 22.17
CA GLY A 124 -19.11 14.39 23.14
C GLY A 124 -17.82 14.84 23.84
N ASN A 125 -17.41 14.10 24.87
CA ASN A 125 -16.10 14.30 25.51
C ASN A 125 -15.00 13.50 24.77
N ALA A 126 -13.94 14.19 24.32
CA ALA A 126 -12.80 13.57 23.64
C ALA A 126 -11.89 12.72 24.57
N ARG A 127 -11.88 13.01 25.89
CA ARG A 127 -10.92 12.42 26.84
C ARG A 127 -10.88 10.89 26.77
N SER A 128 -12.04 10.23 26.83
CA SER A 128 -12.10 8.76 26.84
C SER A 128 -11.56 8.10 25.56
N ARG A 129 -11.63 8.79 24.41
CA ARG A 129 -11.03 8.31 23.15
C ARG A 129 -9.53 8.52 23.17
N MET A 130 -9.09 9.71 23.59
CA MET A 130 -7.65 10.03 23.64
C MET A 130 -6.90 9.21 24.68
N GLU A 131 -7.53 8.86 25.80
CA GLU A 131 -7.00 7.91 26.77
C GLU A 131 -6.76 6.53 26.15
N ALA A 132 -7.71 6.00 25.37
CA ALA A 132 -7.55 4.72 24.69
C ALA A 132 -6.42 4.77 23.64
N VAL A 133 -6.33 5.88 22.88
CA VAL A 133 -5.25 6.08 21.89
C VAL A 133 -3.89 6.14 22.57
N LEU A 134 -3.75 6.95 23.63
CA LEU A 134 -2.49 7.07 24.38
C LEU A 134 -2.10 5.75 25.05
N SER A 135 -3.06 5.05 25.66
CA SER A 135 -2.83 3.74 26.26
C SER A 135 -2.34 2.71 25.24
N GLY A 136 -2.96 2.65 24.05
CA GLY A 136 -2.50 1.80 22.96
C GLY A 136 -1.09 2.16 22.47
N LEU A 137 -0.79 3.45 22.32
CA LEU A 137 0.54 3.93 21.92
C LEU A 137 1.61 3.66 22.98
N ASP A 138 1.31 3.81 24.26
CA ASP A 138 2.24 3.50 25.35
C ASP A 138 2.52 1.99 25.44
N ALA A 139 1.49 1.17 25.22
CA ALA A 139 1.65 -0.27 25.11
C ALA A 139 2.57 -0.64 23.93
N ALA A 140 2.37 -0.06 22.76
CA ALA A 140 3.27 -0.23 21.61
C ALA A 140 4.70 0.28 21.90
N ALA A 141 4.83 1.46 22.52
CA ALA A 141 6.11 2.08 22.87
C ALA A 141 6.90 1.30 23.94
N SER A 142 6.23 0.49 24.76
CA SER A 142 6.87 -0.43 25.71
C SER A 142 7.15 -1.81 25.11
N GLY A 143 6.60 -2.13 23.93
CA GLY A 143 6.67 -3.43 23.29
C GLY A 143 5.60 -4.41 23.76
N ASN A 144 4.62 -3.96 24.55
CA ASN A 144 3.44 -4.74 24.94
C ASN A 144 2.37 -4.67 23.83
N TYR A 145 2.66 -5.31 22.71
CA TYR A 145 1.82 -5.21 21.51
C TYR A 145 0.44 -5.88 21.66
N GLN A 146 0.31 -6.90 22.52
CA GLN A 146 -0.97 -7.51 22.83
C GLN A 146 -1.92 -6.49 23.49
N ALA A 147 -1.45 -5.79 24.54
CA ALA A 147 -2.24 -4.76 25.18
C ALA A 147 -2.58 -3.59 24.23
N CYS A 148 -1.68 -3.25 23.29
CA CYS A 148 -1.99 -2.29 22.23
C CYS A 148 -3.18 -2.74 21.38
N VAL A 149 -3.16 -3.99 20.90
CA VAL A 149 -4.25 -4.55 20.08
C VAL A 149 -5.56 -4.56 20.84
N ASP A 150 -5.56 -5.06 22.08
CA ASP A 150 -6.76 -5.20 22.89
C ASP A 150 -7.40 -3.83 23.18
N THR A 151 -6.56 -2.84 23.52
CA THR A 151 -7.01 -1.47 23.81
C THR A 151 -7.63 -0.81 22.58
N LEU A 152 -6.96 -0.86 21.44
CA LEU A 152 -7.41 -0.18 20.22
C LEU A 152 -8.59 -0.91 19.55
N SER A 153 -8.59 -2.24 19.53
CA SER A 153 -9.64 -3.04 18.89
C SER A 153 -10.94 -3.07 19.69
N ALA A 154 -10.90 -2.81 21.00
CA ALA A 154 -12.10 -2.68 21.83
C ALA A 154 -12.93 -1.44 21.47
N ARG A 155 -12.37 -0.48 20.72
CA ARG A 155 -12.98 0.83 20.46
C ARG A 155 -13.22 1.07 18.97
N LYS A 156 -14.38 0.62 18.49
CA LYS A 156 -14.83 0.81 17.09
C LYS A 156 -15.01 2.29 16.72
N ASP A 157 -15.20 3.16 17.70
CA ASP A 157 -15.39 4.59 17.52
C ASP A 157 -14.10 5.35 17.17
N LEU A 158 -12.93 4.70 17.20
CA LEU A 158 -11.63 5.33 16.89
C LEU A 158 -11.33 5.46 15.39
N GLY A 159 -12.09 4.79 14.52
CA GLY A 159 -11.97 4.89 13.06
C GLY A 159 -10.79 4.11 12.45
N GLY A 160 -10.65 4.21 11.13
CA GLY A 160 -9.74 3.36 10.34
C GLY A 160 -8.27 3.55 10.70
N ARG A 161 -7.86 4.76 11.07
CA ARG A 161 -6.47 5.04 11.51
C ARG A 161 -6.05 4.22 12.73
N MET A 162 -6.93 4.06 13.72
CA MET A 162 -6.61 3.26 14.90
C MET A 162 -6.78 1.77 14.66
N ALA A 163 -7.67 1.36 13.75
CA ALA A 163 -7.72 -0.02 13.28
C ALA A 163 -6.40 -0.44 12.58
N VAL A 164 -5.82 0.45 11.76
CA VAL A 164 -4.49 0.25 11.16
C VAL A 164 -3.42 0.09 12.25
N LEU A 165 -3.40 0.98 13.24
CA LEU A 165 -2.45 0.88 14.36
C LEU A 165 -2.62 -0.42 15.16
N ALA A 166 -3.86 -0.86 15.39
CA ALA A 166 -4.14 -2.14 16.03
C ALA A 166 -3.59 -3.32 15.22
N ALA A 167 -3.79 -3.34 13.90
CA ALA A 167 -3.24 -4.36 13.02
C ALA A 167 -1.70 -4.33 12.97
N GLN A 168 -1.06 -3.15 13.01
CA GLN A 168 0.41 -3.04 13.12
C GLN A 168 0.93 -3.59 14.47
N CYS A 169 0.24 -3.29 15.57
CA CYS A 169 0.54 -3.92 16.86
C CYS A 169 0.37 -5.44 16.78
N GLY A 170 -0.67 -5.93 16.11
CA GLY A 170 -0.87 -7.37 15.92
C GLY A 170 0.27 -8.05 15.16
N GLU A 171 0.81 -7.41 14.13
CA GLU A 171 1.95 -7.90 13.36
C GLU A 171 3.22 -8.01 14.22
N ALA A 172 3.41 -7.03 15.12
CA ALA A 172 4.54 -7.02 16.04
C ALA A 172 4.34 -7.97 17.24
N ALA A 173 3.11 -8.36 17.54
CA ALA A 173 2.75 -9.27 18.63
C ALA A 173 2.93 -10.73 18.20
N LYS A 174 4.01 -11.37 18.66
CA LYS A 174 4.24 -12.82 18.43
C LYS A 174 3.14 -13.73 19.01
N SER A 175 2.32 -13.22 19.94
CA SER A 175 1.21 -13.94 20.56
C SER A 175 -0.05 -14.00 19.70
N ILE A 176 -0.17 -13.14 18.69
CA ILE A 176 -1.35 -13.09 17.84
C ILE A 176 -1.18 -14.11 16.71
N GLY A 177 -2.03 -15.12 16.72
CA GLY A 177 -2.06 -16.13 15.66
C GLY A 177 -2.39 -15.51 14.30
N PRO A 178 -1.94 -16.13 13.19
CA PRO A 178 -2.02 -15.53 11.87
C PRO A 178 -3.45 -15.26 11.39
N SER A 179 -4.43 -16.08 11.78
CA SER A 179 -5.85 -15.83 11.45
C SER A 179 -6.40 -14.60 12.16
N ARG A 180 -6.05 -14.40 13.44
CA ARG A 180 -6.46 -13.20 14.18
C ARG A 180 -5.78 -11.96 13.60
N GLN A 181 -4.52 -12.08 13.19
CA GLN A 181 -3.82 -10.99 12.51
C GLN A 181 -4.49 -10.62 11.18
N ALA A 182 -4.86 -11.62 10.37
CA ALA A 182 -5.58 -11.38 9.12
C ALA A 182 -6.91 -10.66 9.36
N GLU A 183 -7.66 -11.02 10.41
CA GLU A 183 -8.92 -10.35 10.77
C GLU A 183 -8.72 -8.88 11.14
N LEU A 184 -7.66 -8.55 11.90
CA LEU A 184 -7.32 -7.17 12.22
C LEU A 184 -7.00 -6.35 10.96
N ILE A 185 -6.23 -6.93 10.04
CA ILE A 185 -5.90 -6.30 8.75
C ILE A 185 -7.16 -6.09 7.91
N TYR A 186 -8.03 -7.10 7.81
CA TYR A 186 -9.29 -7.02 7.06
C TYR A 186 -10.18 -5.89 7.60
N GLU A 187 -10.41 -5.82 8.91
CA GLU A 187 -11.24 -4.77 9.50
C GLU A 187 -10.61 -3.38 9.36
N ALA A 188 -9.28 -3.26 9.46
CA ALA A 188 -8.57 -2.01 9.20
C ALA A 188 -8.73 -1.54 7.74
N LEU A 189 -8.55 -2.45 6.77
CA LEU A 189 -8.72 -2.15 5.35
C LEU A 189 -10.16 -1.77 5.04
N LYS A 190 -11.14 -2.50 5.57
CA LYS A 190 -12.56 -2.21 5.39
C LYS A 190 -12.91 -0.79 5.83
N GLN A 191 -12.42 -0.36 7.00
CA GLN A 191 -12.64 1.00 7.49
C GLN A 191 -11.91 2.04 6.65
N ARG A 192 -10.66 1.79 6.28
CA ARG A 192 -9.89 2.72 5.44
C ARG A 192 -10.44 2.84 4.01
N ILE A 193 -11.03 1.79 3.46
CA ILE A 193 -11.69 1.84 2.15
C ILE A 193 -12.91 2.77 2.18
N ALA A 194 -13.70 2.69 3.25
CA ALA A 194 -14.82 3.59 3.47
C ALA A 194 -14.37 5.05 3.61
N GLU A 195 -13.29 5.31 4.34
CA GLU A 195 -12.72 6.66 4.48
C GLU A 195 -12.13 7.18 3.14
N ALA A 196 -11.44 6.33 2.38
CA ALA A 196 -10.81 6.67 1.10
C ALA A 196 -11.81 7.04 -0.02
N GLN A 197 -13.10 6.73 0.17
CA GLN A 197 -14.17 7.25 -0.69
C GLN A 197 -14.12 8.78 -0.77
N TRP A 198 -13.70 9.44 0.30
CA TRP A 198 -13.66 10.90 0.44
C TRP A 198 -12.24 11.47 0.37
N GLU A 199 -11.22 10.63 0.10
CA GLU A 199 -9.81 11.00 -0.02
C GLU A 199 -9.26 10.47 -1.36
N PRO A 200 -9.48 11.17 -2.51
CA PRO A 200 -9.05 10.68 -3.82
C PRO A 200 -7.57 10.29 -3.89
N ASP A 201 -6.71 11.09 -3.28
CA ASP A 201 -5.26 10.88 -3.25
C ASP A 201 -4.84 9.63 -2.46
N ALA A 202 -5.69 9.15 -1.54
CA ALA A 202 -5.42 7.96 -0.75
C ALA A 202 -5.78 6.65 -1.47
N ARG A 203 -6.58 6.70 -2.55
CA ARG A 203 -7.17 5.51 -3.19
C ARG A 203 -6.12 4.61 -3.84
N SER A 204 -5.14 5.18 -4.56
CA SER A 204 -4.08 4.38 -5.20
C SER A 204 -3.26 3.63 -4.15
N ASN A 205 -2.81 4.34 -3.11
CA ASN A 205 -2.09 3.75 -1.99
C ASN A 205 -2.95 2.68 -1.29
N MET A 206 -4.26 2.89 -1.14
CA MET A 206 -5.14 1.89 -0.54
C MET A 206 -5.19 0.60 -1.36
N ILE A 207 -5.28 0.69 -2.69
CA ILE A 207 -5.27 -0.48 -3.58
C ILE A 207 -3.94 -1.22 -3.46
N ASP A 208 -2.82 -0.50 -3.42
CA ASP A 208 -1.50 -1.10 -3.22
C ASP A 208 -1.37 -1.81 -1.87
N VAL A 209 -1.92 -1.23 -0.80
CA VAL A 209 -1.95 -1.86 0.52
C VAL A 209 -2.83 -3.12 0.49
N MET A 210 -4.03 -3.05 -0.10
CA MET A 210 -4.92 -4.19 -0.24
C MET A 210 -4.24 -5.35 -0.98
N ARG A 211 -3.56 -5.08 -2.09
CA ARG A 211 -2.85 -6.10 -2.88
C ARG A 211 -1.72 -6.76 -2.09
N ARG A 212 -0.97 -6.00 -1.31
CA ARG A 212 0.06 -6.54 -0.41
C ARG A 212 -0.52 -7.48 0.64
N GLN A 213 -1.75 -7.23 1.08
CA GLN A 213 -2.43 -8.03 2.10
C GLN A 213 -3.28 -9.17 1.54
N ARG A 214 -3.42 -9.27 0.20
CA ARG A 214 -4.25 -10.27 -0.48
C ARG A 214 -3.97 -11.68 -0.01
N VAL A 215 -2.72 -12.14 -0.13
CA VAL A 215 -2.37 -13.53 0.18
C VAL A 215 -2.64 -13.88 1.63
N GLN A 216 -2.39 -12.94 2.55
CA GLN A 216 -2.67 -13.16 3.97
C GLN A 216 -4.18 -13.28 4.24
N ILE A 217 -4.99 -12.40 3.64
CA ILE A 217 -6.45 -12.43 3.81
C ILE A 217 -7.03 -13.69 3.18
N GLU A 218 -6.69 -14.00 1.92
CA GLU A 218 -7.18 -15.19 1.22
C GLU A 218 -6.81 -16.48 1.97
N LYS A 219 -5.55 -16.61 2.41
CA LYS A 219 -5.05 -17.80 3.10
C LYS A 219 -5.75 -18.07 4.44
N TYR A 220 -6.05 -17.03 5.22
CA TYR A 220 -6.54 -17.21 6.59
C TYR A 220 -8.03 -16.91 6.78
N LEU A 221 -8.64 -16.13 5.87
CA LEU A 221 -10.03 -15.71 5.95
C LEU A 221 -10.87 -16.10 4.71
N GLY A 222 -10.22 -16.59 3.64
CA GLY A 222 -10.87 -17.01 2.40
C GLY A 222 -10.94 -15.93 1.32
N GLU A 223 -11.09 -16.36 0.07
CA GLU A 223 -11.16 -15.49 -1.11
C GLU A 223 -12.33 -14.51 -1.06
N ASP A 224 -13.49 -14.95 -0.56
CA ASP A 224 -14.69 -14.11 -0.42
C ASP A 224 -14.46 -12.85 0.41
N ARG A 225 -13.61 -12.94 1.46
CA ARG A 225 -13.28 -11.78 2.29
C ARG A 225 -12.44 -10.77 1.52
N TYR A 226 -11.47 -11.22 0.74
CA TYR A 226 -10.72 -10.31 -0.11
C TYR A 226 -11.60 -9.70 -1.21
N ALA A 227 -12.45 -10.51 -1.85
CA ALA A 227 -13.41 -10.06 -2.85
C ALA A 227 -14.36 -8.98 -2.30
N ALA A 228 -14.81 -9.12 -1.04
CA ALA A 228 -15.63 -8.11 -0.38
C ALA A 228 -14.90 -6.75 -0.21
N LEU A 229 -13.58 -6.75 0.04
CA LEU A 229 -12.80 -5.51 0.06
C LEU A 229 -12.72 -4.90 -1.35
N VAL A 230 -12.47 -5.71 -2.38
CA VAL A 230 -12.44 -5.24 -3.78
C VAL A 230 -13.78 -4.63 -4.17
N ALA A 231 -14.89 -5.33 -3.93
CA ALA A 231 -16.24 -4.82 -4.20
C ALA A 231 -16.53 -3.49 -3.47
N ALA A 232 -16.01 -3.31 -2.25
CA ALA A 232 -16.19 -2.06 -1.52
C ALA A 232 -15.51 -0.86 -2.20
N THR A 233 -14.45 -1.10 -2.98
CA THR A 233 -13.75 -0.04 -3.74
C THR A 233 -14.45 0.37 -5.03
N GLU A 234 -15.33 -0.47 -5.59
CA GLU A 234 -16.04 -0.19 -6.85
C GLU A 234 -16.93 1.06 -6.76
N ARG A 235 -17.26 1.47 -5.53
CA ARG A 235 -17.99 2.71 -5.24
C ARG A 235 -17.16 3.97 -5.46
N TRP A 236 -15.85 3.87 -5.60
CA TRP A 236 -15.00 5.02 -5.84
C TRP A 236 -15.08 5.47 -7.30
N PRO A 237 -15.22 6.78 -7.57
CA PRO A 237 -15.06 7.32 -8.91
C PRO A 237 -13.71 6.89 -9.52
N GLY A 238 -13.76 6.18 -10.65
CA GLY A 238 -12.58 5.69 -11.37
C GLY A 238 -11.88 4.47 -10.75
N ALA A 239 -12.53 3.73 -9.84
CA ALA A 239 -11.96 2.55 -9.20
C ALA A 239 -11.38 1.54 -10.21
N GLU A 240 -12.13 1.22 -11.26
CA GLU A 240 -11.70 0.26 -12.29
C GLU A 240 -10.37 0.66 -12.93
N ALA A 241 -10.21 1.93 -13.31
CA ALA A 241 -8.96 2.44 -13.87
C ALA A 241 -7.83 2.45 -12.85
N LEU A 242 -8.12 2.66 -11.55
CA LEU A 242 -7.10 2.58 -10.49
C LEU A 242 -6.64 1.14 -10.25
N TYR A 243 -7.57 0.17 -10.25
CA TYR A 243 -7.24 -1.24 -10.14
C TYR A 243 -6.46 -1.73 -11.36
N LYS A 244 -6.91 -1.43 -12.57
CA LYS A 244 -6.20 -1.82 -13.80
C LYS A 244 -4.79 -1.23 -13.86
N ARG A 245 -4.62 0.04 -13.52
CA ARG A 245 -3.28 0.69 -13.52
C ARG A 245 -2.30 0.11 -12.53
N THR A 246 -2.78 -0.47 -11.44
CA THR A 246 -1.93 -1.09 -10.42
C THR A 246 -1.69 -2.57 -10.72
N GLU A 247 -2.46 -3.19 -11.62
CA GLU A 247 -2.29 -4.57 -12.06
C GLU A 247 -1.03 -4.72 -12.88
N ILE A 248 -0.15 -5.63 -12.44
CA ILE A 248 1.04 -5.98 -13.20
C ILE A 248 0.67 -7.05 -14.22
N ASP A 249 1.23 -6.94 -15.42
CA ASP A 249 1.23 -8.05 -16.37
C ASP A 249 2.18 -9.13 -15.83
N GLN A 250 1.61 -10.10 -15.12
CA GLN A 250 2.32 -11.25 -14.55
C GLN A 250 3.11 -12.02 -15.63
N GLY A 251 2.58 -12.08 -16.87
CA GLY A 251 3.25 -12.73 -17.99
C GLY A 251 4.47 -11.94 -18.45
N GLN A 252 4.35 -10.61 -18.57
CA GLN A 252 5.49 -9.74 -18.86
C GLN A 252 6.56 -9.82 -17.77
N PHE A 253 6.17 -9.73 -16.51
CA PHE A 253 7.09 -9.83 -15.37
C PHE A 253 7.81 -11.18 -15.34
N ARG A 254 7.09 -12.27 -15.65
CA ARG A 254 7.67 -13.61 -15.78
C ARG A 254 8.71 -13.67 -16.91
N ARG A 255 8.41 -13.13 -18.09
CA ARG A 255 9.37 -13.07 -19.21
C ARG A 255 10.63 -12.30 -18.83
N ILE A 256 10.47 -11.09 -18.26
CA ILE A 256 11.60 -10.27 -17.81
C ILE A 256 12.45 -11.01 -16.77
N ALA A 257 11.82 -11.67 -15.80
CA ALA A 257 12.53 -12.46 -14.80
C ALA A 257 13.29 -13.65 -15.41
N GLN A 258 12.68 -14.38 -16.33
CA GLN A 258 13.32 -15.50 -17.02
C GLN A 258 14.55 -15.02 -17.81
N ASP A 259 14.43 -13.90 -18.53
CA ASP A 259 15.53 -13.32 -19.31
C ASP A 259 16.65 -12.82 -18.39
N ALA A 260 16.30 -12.22 -17.24
CA ALA A 260 17.26 -11.82 -16.23
C ALA A 260 18.03 -13.02 -15.65
N VAL A 261 17.32 -14.11 -15.35
CA VAL A 261 17.93 -15.38 -14.89
C VAL A 261 18.85 -15.94 -15.96
N ARG A 262 18.39 -16.06 -17.21
CA ARG A 262 19.19 -16.52 -18.36
C ARG A 262 20.48 -15.72 -18.52
N GLY A 263 20.40 -14.39 -18.40
CA GLY A 263 21.56 -13.50 -18.50
C GLY A 263 22.64 -13.71 -17.43
N ARG A 264 22.37 -14.47 -16.36
CA ARG A 264 23.35 -14.84 -15.33
C ARG A 264 23.96 -16.23 -15.52
N LEU A 265 23.51 -17.01 -16.49
CA LEU A 265 23.94 -18.39 -16.71
C LEU A 265 25.11 -18.46 -17.70
N LEU A 266 25.87 -19.56 -17.63
CA LEU A 266 26.96 -19.84 -18.57
C LEU A 266 26.45 -20.25 -19.95
N ASP A 267 25.35 -21.03 -19.99
CA ASP A 267 24.66 -21.45 -21.21
C ASP A 267 23.17 -21.08 -21.09
N PRO A 268 22.79 -19.84 -21.48
CA PRO A 268 21.43 -19.33 -21.35
C PRO A 268 20.37 -20.15 -22.11
N GLU A 269 20.74 -20.70 -23.26
CA GLU A 269 19.82 -21.45 -24.14
C GLU A 269 19.48 -22.83 -23.56
N SER A 270 20.37 -23.40 -22.75
CA SER A 270 20.10 -24.66 -22.04
C SER A 270 19.21 -24.51 -20.80
N ALA A 271 18.85 -23.28 -20.43
CA ALA A 271 18.19 -23.00 -19.15
C ALA A 271 16.78 -23.60 -19.09
N ARG A 272 16.58 -24.47 -18.10
CA ARG A 272 15.26 -24.97 -17.70
C ARG A 272 14.83 -24.21 -16.47
N ILE A 273 13.94 -23.24 -16.67
CA ILE A 273 13.43 -22.36 -15.61
C ILE A 273 12.03 -22.81 -15.22
N ASP A 274 11.83 -23.10 -13.95
CA ASP A 274 10.52 -23.35 -13.35
C ASP A 274 10.14 -22.19 -12.41
N MET A 275 8.97 -21.60 -12.67
CA MET A 275 8.40 -20.48 -11.91
C MET A 275 6.94 -20.81 -11.57
N PRO A 276 6.70 -21.65 -10.54
CA PRO A 276 5.34 -22.09 -10.21
C PRO A 276 4.53 -21.02 -9.46
N TYR A 277 5.16 -19.89 -9.10
CA TYR A 277 4.56 -18.80 -8.35
C TYR A 277 4.46 -17.52 -9.18
N GLY A 278 3.41 -16.74 -8.92
CA GLY A 278 3.27 -15.38 -9.43
C GLY A 278 4.13 -14.38 -8.67
N PHE A 279 4.03 -13.12 -9.06
CA PHE A 279 4.71 -12.03 -8.39
C PHE A 279 3.84 -11.44 -7.28
N LEU A 280 4.46 -11.23 -6.12
CA LEU A 280 3.86 -10.53 -4.99
C LEU A 280 4.58 -9.20 -4.77
N ARG A 281 3.81 -8.12 -4.58
CA ARG A 281 4.35 -6.82 -4.15
C ARG A 281 4.82 -6.93 -2.70
N GLY A 282 6.06 -6.57 -2.41
CA GLY A 282 6.61 -6.59 -1.06
C GLY A 282 8.07 -6.18 -1.01
N SER A 283 8.75 -6.61 0.05
CA SER A 283 10.17 -6.36 0.26
C SER A 283 10.91 -7.68 0.38
N TRP A 284 11.93 -7.90 -0.43
CA TRP A 284 12.86 -9.01 -0.26
C TRP A 284 14.06 -8.54 0.55
N ARG A 285 14.49 -9.30 1.56
CA ARG A 285 15.66 -8.93 2.38
C ARG A 285 16.76 -9.98 2.23
N PRO A 286 17.77 -9.73 1.37
CA PRO A 286 18.92 -10.59 1.29
C PRO A 286 19.70 -10.60 2.61
N LEU A 287 20.45 -11.67 2.85
CA LEU A 287 21.28 -11.79 4.04
C LEU A 287 22.31 -10.66 4.06
N LEU A 288 22.39 -9.92 5.18
CA LEU A 288 23.28 -8.77 5.39
C LEU A 288 23.05 -7.54 4.47
N GLN A 289 22.02 -7.53 3.62
CA GLN A 289 21.72 -6.38 2.77
C GLN A 289 20.45 -5.64 3.24
N LYS A 290 20.27 -4.42 2.70
CA LYS A 290 19.01 -3.68 2.87
C LYS A 290 17.89 -4.40 2.13
N ALA A 291 16.67 -4.23 2.62
CA ALA A 291 15.50 -4.74 1.91
C ALA A 291 15.36 -4.06 0.55
N VAL A 292 14.97 -4.83 -0.45
CA VAL A 292 14.69 -4.38 -1.82
C VAL A 292 13.19 -4.44 -2.04
N ASP A 293 12.59 -3.28 -2.28
CA ASP A 293 11.15 -3.14 -2.51
C ASP A 293 10.80 -3.33 -3.99
N GLY A 294 9.80 -4.18 -4.25
CA GLY A 294 9.32 -4.45 -5.59
C GLY A 294 8.33 -5.61 -5.65
N TYR A 295 8.10 -6.09 -6.86
CA TYR A 295 7.38 -7.33 -7.12
C TYR A 295 8.39 -8.46 -7.17
N TRP A 296 8.27 -9.41 -6.26
CA TRP A 296 9.23 -10.50 -6.17
C TRP A 296 8.55 -11.85 -6.29
N THR A 297 9.33 -12.82 -6.75
CA THR A 297 8.93 -14.22 -6.85
C THR A 297 10.16 -15.12 -6.69
N CYS A 298 9.90 -16.40 -6.49
CA CYS A 298 10.91 -17.44 -6.37
C CYS A 298 10.68 -18.50 -7.45
N GLY A 299 11.77 -19.11 -7.90
CA GLY A 299 11.72 -20.22 -8.85
C GLY A 299 12.95 -21.10 -8.75
N THR A 300 13.09 -22.01 -9.72
CA THR A 300 14.29 -22.83 -9.86
C THR A 300 14.81 -22.82 -11.28
N VAL A 301 16.12 -22.98 -11.43
CA VAL A 301 16.79 -23.02 -12.73
C VAL A 301 17.82 -24.13 -12.77
N ASN A 302 17.86 -24.88 -13.86
CA ASN A 302 18.91 -25.84 -14.17
C ASN A 302 19.47 -25.55 -15.56
N ALA A 303 20.79 -25.45 -15.68
CA ALA A 303 21.47 -25.11 -16.93
C ALA A 303 22.78 -25.88 -17.08
N ARG A 304 23.30 -25.92 -18.31
CA ARG A 304 24.57 -26.58 -18.61
C ARG A 304 25.76 -25.72 -18.20
N ASN A 305 26.84 -26.37 -17.79
CA ASN A 305 28.15 -25.76 -17.61
C ASN A 305 28.94 -25.73 -18.93
N ARG A 306 30.17 -25.20 -18.87
CA ARG A 306 31.10 -25.17 -20.02
C ARG A 306 31.46 -26.54 -20.60
N MET A 307 31.24 -27.62 -19.84
CA MET A 307 31.47 -29.01 -20.29
C MET A 307 30.21 -29.66 -20.88
N GLY A 308 29.11 -28.91 -21.02
CA GLY A 308 27.84 -29.39 -21.59
C GLY A 308 26.96 -30.19 -20.63
N GLY A 309 27.39 -30.42 -19.39
CA GLY A 309 26.62 -31.14 -18.37
C GLY A 309 25.74 -30.19 -17.54
N TYR A 310 24.55 -30.63 -17.15
CA TYR A 310 23.68 -29.87 -16.24
C TYR A 310 24.28 -29.82 -14.82
N VAL A 311 24.29 -28.63 -14.21
CA VAL A 311 24.92 -28.42 -12.89
C VAL A 311 24.02 -28.76 -11.71
N GLY A 312 22.76 -29.10 -11.97
CA GLY A 312 21.74 -29.29 -10.94
C GLY A 312 20.82 -28.10 -10.82
N THR A 313 19.72 -28.30 -10.09
CA THR A 313 18.67 -27.29 -9.91
C THR A 313 19.09 -26.31 -8.81
N ASN A 314 19.16 -25.03 -9.16
CA ASN A 314 19.41 -23.92 -8.22
C ASN A 314 18.13 -23.14 -8.00
N ALA A 315 17.83 -22.77 -6.75
CA ALA A 315 16.77 -21.81 -6.48
C ALA A 315 17.17 -20.42 -6.99
N PHE A 316 16.21 -19.57 -7.30
CA PHE A 316 16.47 -18.16 -7.52
C PHE A 316 15.37 -17.29 -6.94
N VAL A 317 15.72 -16.05 -6.67
CA VAL A 317 14.79 -14.97 -6.34
C VAL A 317 15.02 -13.79 -7.26
N VAL A 318 13.93 -13.17 -7.70
CA VAL A 318 13.96 -11.96 -8.53
C VAL A 318 13.06 -10.91 -7.89
N VAL A 319 13.50 -9.66 -7.89
CA VAL A 319 12.71 -8.50 -7.48
C VAL A 319 12.69 -7.51 -8.63
N LEU A 320 11.48 -7.21 -9.11
CA LEU A 320 11.22 -6.27 -10.20
C LEU A 320 10.63 -4.96 -9.65
N GLY A 321 10.95 -3.84 -10.27
CA GLY A 321 10.26 -2.57 -10.06
C GLY A 321 8.83 -2.59 -10.57
N GLU A 322 8.09 -1.51 -10.30
CA GLU A 322 6.74 -1.32 -10.87
C GLU A 322 6.79 -1.20 -12.40
N ASP A 323 7.90 -0.68 -12.92
CA ASP A 323 8.23 -0.56 -14.34
C ASP A 323 8.79 -1.85 -14.97
N GLY A 324 8.84 -2.94 -14.19
CA GLY A 324 9.41 -4.21 -14.63
C GLY A 324 10.94 -4.26 -14.61
N GLN A 325 11.65 -3.20 -14.20
CA GLN A 325 13.12 -3.24 -14.13
C GLN A 325 13.61 -4.22 -13.07
N VAL A 326 14.64 -5.01 -13.38
CA VAL A 326 15.25 -5.94 -12.42
C VAL A 326 16.03 -5.17 -11.36
N LYS A 327 15.47 -5.06 -10.15
CA LYS A 327 16.13 -4.43 -9.00
C LYS A 327 17.05 -5.37 -8.26
N TYR A 328 16.71 -6.66 -8.23
CA TYR A 328 17.49 -7.68 -7.56
C TYR A 328 17.32 -9.04 -8.26
N LEU A 329 18.40 -9.79 -8.34
CA LEU A 329 18.42 -11.16 -8.81
C LEU A 329 19.54 -11.90 -8.09
N GLU A 330 19.20 -13.02 -7.48
CA GLU A 330 20.16 -13.91 -6.83
C GLU A 330 19.87 -15.35 -7.20
N LEU A 331 20.91 -16.08 -7.59
CA LEU A 331 20.89 -17.50 -7.83
C LEU A 331 21.49 -18.21 -6.61
N GLY A 332 20.78 -19.22 -6.11
CA GLY A 332 21.32 -20.17 -5.15
C GLY A 332 22.48 -20.95 -5.74
N ASN A 333 23.22 -21.64 -4.88
CA ASN A 333 24.44 -22.35 -5.26
C ASN A 333 24.32 -23.89 -5.17
N SER A 334 23.10 -24.43 -4.99
CA SER A 334 22.78 -25.88 -4.85
C SER A 334 23.55 -26.65 -3.77
N ARG A 335 24.34 -25.95 -2.94
CA ARG A 335 25.08 -26.56 -1.82
C ARG A 335 24.16 -26.77 -0.63
N GLU A 336 24.62 -27.56 0.32
CA GLU A 336 23.90 -27.89 1.57
C GLU A 336 23.44 -26.66 2.38
N LEU A 337 24.04 -25.48 2.13
CA LEU A 337 23.67 -24.20 2.71
C LEU A 337 23.18 -23.19 1.65
N ASP A 338 22.23 -23.59 0.81
CA ASP A 338 21.56 -22.68 -0.14
C ASP A 338 20.62 -21.72 0.62
N LEU A 339 21.15 -20.54 0.95
CA LEU A 339 20.42 -19.48 1.63
C LEU A 339 19.22 -18.99 0.81
N VAL A 340 19.36 -18.91 -0.52
CA VAL A 340 18.28 -18.48 -1.43
C VAL A 340 17.20 -19.54 -1.44
N GLY A 341 17.58 -20.81 -1.60
CA GLY A 341 16.65 -21.95 -1.54
C GLY A 341 15.88 -22.00 -0.23
N THR A 342 16.56 -21.82 0.90
CA THR A 342 15.92 -21.80 2.24
C THR A 342 14.98 -20.61 2.40
N ALA A 343 15.40 -19.41 1.97
CA ALA A 343 14.58 -18.21 2.05
C ALA A 343 13.34 -18.33 1.16
N CYS A 344 13.49 -18.81 -0.07
CA CYS A 344 12.38 -19.07 -0.97
C CYS A 344 11.44 -20.14 -0.41
N ALA A 345 11.94 -21.28 0.08
CA ALA A 345 11.11 -22.33 0.67
C ALA A 345 10.23 -21.83 1.84
N LYS A 346 10.71 -20.85 2.61
CA LYS A 346 9.90 -20.18 3.65
C LYS A 346 8.88 -19.22 3.06
N ALA A 347 9.25 -18.50 2.01
CA ALA A 347 8.48 -17.39 1.46
C ALA A 347 7.40 -17.83 0.44
N VAL A 348 7.55 -19.01 -0.19
CA VAL A 348 6.55 -19.56 -1.13
C VAL A 348 5.17 -19.75 -0.52
N ALA A 349 5.08 -19.94 0.81
CA ALA A 349 3.80 -20.04 1.52
C ALA A 349 3.00 -18.72 1.50
N SER A 350 3.60 -17.62 1.05
CA SER A 350 2.99 -16.30 0.86
C SER A 350 2.97 -15.84 -0.59
N LEU A 351 3.54 -16.59 -1.54
CA LEU A 351 3.46 -16.21 -2.95
C LEU A 351 2.16 -16.74 -3.57
N PRO A 352 1.50 -15.95 -4.44
CA PRO A 352 0.35 -16.46 -5.21
C PRO A 352 0.83 -17.54 -6.19
N PRO A 353 -0.03 -18.50 -6.59
CA PRO A 353 0.29 -19.41 -7.67
C PRO A 353 0.54 -18.63 -8.96
N ALA A 354 1.39 -19.16 -9.85
CA ALA A 354 1.57 -18.57 -11.17
C ALA A 354 0.21 -18.59 -11.91
N PRO A 355 -0.16 -17.51 -12.63
CA PRO A 355 -1.32 -17.57 -13.49
C PRO A 355 -1.13 -18.71 -14.48
N ALA A 356 -2.20 -19.48 -14.72
CA ALA A 356 -2.19 -20.47 -15.78
C ALA A 356 -1.74 -19.77 -17.06
N GLU A 357 -0.73 -20.31 -17.73
CA GLU A 357 -0.37 -19.85 -19.06
C GLU A 357 -1.59 -20.15 -19.93
N THR A 358 -2.45 -19.14 -20.11
CA THR A 358 -3.53 -19.17 -21.08
C THR A 358 -2.83 -19.31 -22.40
N GLY A 359 -2.67 -20.56 -22.83
CA GLY A 359 -1.85 -20.95 -23.96
C GLY A 359 -2.18 -20.02 -25.11
N THR A 360 -1.32 -19.03 -25.31
CA THR A 360 -1.33 -18.28 -26.55
C THR A 360 -1.04 -19.38 -27.57
N PRO A 361 -2.00 -19.72 -28.45
CA PRO A 361 -1.85 -20.87 -29.31
C PRO A 361 -0.50 -20.76 -29.99
N ALA A 362 0.29 -21.84 -29.90
CA ALA A 362 1.62 -21.95 -30.46
C ALA A 362 1.55 -21.79 -31.98
N GLY A 363 1.38 -20.56 -32.43
CA GLY A 363 1.30 -20.14 -33.80
C GLY A 363 2.71 -19.84 -34.28
N GLY A 364 3.40 -20.89 -34.72
CA GLY A 364 4.53 -20.79 -35.63
C GLY A 364 5.86 -20.37 -35.00
N ALA A 365 6.91 -21.10 -35.37
CA ALA A 365 8.28 -20.60 -35.32
C ALA A 365 8.38 -19.35 -36.24
N GLY A 366 8.10 -18.19 -35.68
CA GLY A 366 8.32 -16.89 -36.29
C GLY A 366 9.71 -16.39 -35.94
N SER A 367 10.57 -16.35 -36.95
CA SER A 367 11.77 -15.52 -37.01
C SER A 367 11.52 -14.15 -36.36
N GLY A 368 12.52 -13.62 -35.64
CA GLY A 368 12.42 -12.41 -34.80
C GLY A 368 11.43 -11.36 -35.29
N SER A 369 10.36 -11.17 -34.52
CA SER A 369 9.41 -10.07 -34.69
C SER A 369 10.10 -8.76 -34.34
N THR A 370 10.75 -8.17 -35.34
CA THR A 370 10.72 -6.71 -35.50
C THR A 370 9.26 -6.31 -35.41
N GLY A 371 8.88 -5.49 -34.41
CA GLY A 371 7.56 -4.87 -34.42
C GLY A 371 7.38 -4.22 -35.79
N SER A 372 6.22 -4.40 -36.41
CA SER A 372 5.94 -3.76 -37.68
C SER A 372 6.28 -2.27 -37.54
N LEU A 373 7.00 -1.70 -38.50
CA LEU A 373 7.32 -0.27 -38.52
C LEU A 373 6.06 0.60 -38.29
N ALA A 374 4.89 0.10 -38.69
CA ALA A 374 3.61 0.74 -38.42
C ALA A 374 3.24 0.78 -36.93
N ASP A 375 3.52 -0.27 -36.15
CA ASP A 375 3.23 -0.33 -34.72
C ASP A 375 4.18 0.57 -33.91
N GLU A 376 5.47 0.61 -34.29
CA GLU A 376 6.44 1.52 -33.66
C GLU A 376 6.09 2.99 -33.93
N LEU A 377 5.68 3.33 -35.15
CA LEU A 377 5.22 4.67 -35.49
C LEU A 377 3.91 5.04 -34.77
N LYS A 378 3.01 4.08 -34.57
CA LYS A 378 1.76 4.29 -33.81
C LYS A 378 2.05 4.56 -32.34
N GLN A 379 2.98 3.83 -31.73
CA GLN A 379 3.37 4.02 -30.34
C GLN A 379 4.06 5.39 -30.11
N LEU A 380 4.89 5.83 -31.05
CA LEU A 380 5.48 7.18 -31.01
C LEU A 380 4.40 8.28 -31.09
N ALA A 381 3.36 8.07 -31.90
CA ALA A 381 2.25 9.03 -32.00
C ALA A 381 1.42 9.11 -30.70
N GLU A 382 1.17 7.98 -30.04
CA GLU A 382 0.48 7.93 -28.73
C GLU A 382 1.30 8.61 -27.62
N LEU A 383 2.63 8.45 -27.62
CA LEU A 383 3.52 9.12 -26.67
C LEU A 383 3.57 10.65 -26.89
N LYS A 384 3.52 11.10 -28.16
CA LYS A 384 3.37 12.52 -28.46
C LYS A 384 2.02 13.07 -28.02
N ALA A 385 0.93 12.35 -28.31
CA ALA A 385 -0.43 12.77 -27.95
C ALA A 385 -0.66 12.84 -26.42
N SER A 386 0.04 12.00 -25.65
CA SER A 386 0.00 12.03 -24.19
C SER A 386 0.91 13.09 -23.55
N GLY A 387 1.68 13.84 -24.36
CA GLY A 387 2.63 14.86 -23.89
C GLY A 387 3.90 14.27 -23.26
N ALA A 388 4.15 12.96 -23.42
CA ALA A 388 5.33 12.29 -22.89
C ALA A 388 6.60 12.56 -23.71
N LEU A 389 6.45 13.03 -24.96
CA LEU A 389 7.55 13.45 -25.83
C LEU A 389 7.31 14.88 -26.33
N THR A 390 8.37 15.69 -26.33
CA THR A 390 8.37 16.97 -27.04
C THR A 390 8.41 16.77 -28.56
N ASP A 391 8.03 17.79 -29.34
CA ASP A 391 8.04 17.71 -30.81
C ASP A 391 9.43 17.33 -31.37
N ALA A 392 10.50 17.84 -30.75
CA ALA A 392 11.88 17.55 -31.17
C ALA A 392 12.30 16.10 -30.88
N GLU A 393 11.89 15.55 -29.74
CA GLU A 393 12.16 14.15 -29.38
C GLU A 393 11.39 13.18 -30.27
N PHE A 394 10.14 13.52 -30.61
CA PHE A 394 9.32 12.74 -31.53
C PHE A 394 9.95 12.66 -32.93
N GLU A 395 10.38 13.77 -33.52
CA GLU A 395 11.00 13.75 -34.85
C GLU A 395 12.33 12.99 -34.87
N THR A 396 13.13 13.08 -33.79
CA THR A 396 14.37 12.31 -33.64
C THR A 396 14.11 10.81 -33.56
N ALA A 397 13.11 10.40 -32.76
CA ALA A 397 12.72 8.99 -32.62
C ALA A 397 12.12 8.43 -33.92
N LYS A 398 11.28 9.21 -34.60
CA LYS A 398 10.69 8.87 -35.89
C LYS A 398 11.76 8.65 -36.97
N GLN A 399 12.76 9.53 -37.07
CA GLN A 399 13.86 9.35 -38.01
C GLN A 399 14.67 8.07 -37.72
N ARG A 400 14.88 7.74 -36.45
CA ARG A 400 15.56 6.51 -36.05
C ARG A 400 14.79 5.27 -36.53
N VAL A 401 13.48 5.21 -36.27
CA VAL A 401 12.61 4.09 -36.71
C VAL A 401 12.56 3.96 -38.25
N LEU A 402 12.48 5.09 -38.96
CA LEU A 402 12.47 5.08 -40.43
C LEU A 402 13.83 4.66 -41.02
N SER A 403 14.94 4.98 -40.34
CA SER A 403 16.28 4.58 -40.79
C SER A 403 16.59 3.11 -40.54
N SER A 404 16.04 2.51 -39.48
CA SER A 404 16.21 1.08 -39.17
C SER A 404 15.37 0.17 -40.07
N GLY A 405 14.27 0.66 -40.63
CA GLY A 405 13.41 -0.09 -41.57
C GLY A 405 13.93 -0.18 -43.01
N LYS A 406 15.04 0.50 -43.34
CA LYS A 406 15.60 0.55 -44.70
C LYS A 406 16.83 -0.35 -44.80
N THR A 407 16.63 -1.67 -44.76
CA THR A 407 17.66 -2.63 -45.16
C THR A 407 17.63 -2.75 -46.69
N PRO A 408 18.77 -2.62 -47.42
CA PRO A 408 18.82 -2.85 -48.86
C PRO A 408 18.54 -4.31 -49.24
#